data_AF-A0A7D5P609-F1
#
_entry.id   AF-A0A7D5P609-F1
#
_cell.length_a   1.000
_cell.length_b   1.000
_cell.length_c   1.000
_cell.angle_alpha   90.00
_cell.angle_beta   90.00
_cell.angle_gamma   90.00
#
_symmetry.space_group_name_H-M   'P 1'
#
loop_
_entity.id
_entity.type
_entity.pdbx_description
1 polymer ?
#
loop_
_entity_poly.entity_id
_entity_poly.type
_entity_poly.pdbx_seq_one_letter_code
_entity_poly.pdbx_strand_id
1 'polypeptide(L)'
;MSKIRDELKNEPIVLAHHPMCGRYDDHFFIISGRKICRGCLTVYPSAIAVFLVLMLLGIDDFWTLFGAAFVLFMINSLRILIDRSKAMNIIFNIMLGTILALTIQAILHCPDELKIVIYPFVVLSAFAFMGIRGWKLLLSCKKCPDYRNFPACARGK
;
A
#
# COMPACT_ATOMS: atom_id res chain seq x y z
N MET A 1 12.24 14.75 -27.50
CA MET A 1 11.46 13.58 -27.02
C MET A 1 12.27 12.53 -26.26
N SER A 2 13.62 12.47 -26.33
CA SER A 2 14.41 11.51 -25.53
C SER A 2 14.50 11.91 -24.04
N LYS A 3 14.77 13.18 -23.74
CA LYS A 3 14.99 13.67 -22.37
C LYS A 3 13.79 13.45 -21.43
N ILE A 4 12.58 13.76 -21.89
CA ILE A 4 11.33 13.51 -21.15
C ILE A 4 11.09 12.00 -20.94
N ARG A 5 11.46 11.16 -21.92
CA ARG A 5 11.30 9.70 -21.82
C ARG A 5 12.28 9.12 -20.80
N ASP A 6 13.48 9.68 -20.68
CA ASP A 6 14.48 9.24 -19.71
C ASP A 6 14.18 9.79 -18.30
N GLU A 7 13.65 11.02 -18.19
CA GLU A 7 13.11 11.54 -16.92
C GLU A 7 11.94 10.67 -16.41
N LEU A 8 10.98 10.32 -17.27
CA LEU A 8 9.86 9.41 -16.92
C LEU A 8 10.29 7.97 -16.55
N LYS A 9 11.49 7.52 -16.92
CA LYS A 9 12.02 6.21 -16.48
C LYS A 9 12.52 6.25 -15.04
N ASN A 10 13.03 7.41 -14.62
CA ASN A 10 13.67 7.61 -13.32
C ASN A 10 12.74 8.28 -12.31
N GLU A 11 11.63 8.85 -12.75
CA GLU A 11 10.60 9.33 -11.83
C GLU A 11 9.80 8.16 -11.25
N PRO A 12 9.69 8.09 -9.91
CA PRO A 12 8.75 7.15 -9.30
C PRO A 12 7.36 7.48 -9.83
N ILE A 13 6.66 6.48 -10.37
CA ILE A 13 5.20 6.58 -10.57
C ILE A 13 4.66 7.08 -9.23
N VAL A 14 3.87 8.16 -9.24
CA VAL A 14 3.41 9.02 -8.13
C VAL A 14 3.00 8.29 -6.82
N LEU A 15 2.80 6.97 -6.89
CA LEU A 15 2.36 6.08 -5.80
C LEU A 15 3.50 5.21 -5.21
N ALA A 16 4.73 5.28 -5.73
CA ALA A 16 5.86 4.51 -5.22
C ALA A 16 6.38 5.11 -3.92
N HIS A 17 6.16 4.40 -2.82
CA HIS A 17 6.63 4.79 -1.48
C HIS A 17 8.08 4.34 -1.19
N HIS A 18 8.75 3.67 -2.13
CA HIS A 18 10.14 3.25 -2.02
C HIS A 18 11.05 4.06 -2.95
N PRO A 19 12.27 4.43 -2.50
CA PRO A 19 13.30 4.97 -3.37
C PRO A 19 13.57 4.08 -4.58
N MET A 20 13.89 4.69 -5.72
CA MET A 20 14.29 4.02 -6.96
C MET A 20 15.78 3.61 -6.96
N CYS A 21 16.46 3.73 -5.81
CA CYS A 21 17.82 3.22 -5.64
C CYS A 21 17.80 1.69 -5.72
N GLY A 22 18.88 1.09 -6.25
CA GLY A 22 18.95 -0.36 -6.51
C GLY A 22 18.70 -1.27 -5.29
N ARG A 23 18.67 -0.68 -4.08
CA ARG A 23 18.36 -1.38 -2.83
C ARG A 23 16.92 -1.92 -2.76
N TYR A 24 15.99 -1.31 -3.47
CA TYR A 24 14.56 -1.70 -3.45
C TYR A 24 14.13 -2.34 -4.78
N ASP A 25 15.05 -2.74 -5.65
CA ASP A 25 14.72 -3.28 -6.99
C ASP A 25 13.80 -4.50 -6.93
N ASP A 26 13.89 -5.28 -5.86
CA ASP A 26 13.02 -6.43 -5.60
C ASP A 26 11.57 -6.05 -5.21
N HIS A 27 11.30 -4.76 -4.96
CA HIS A 27 9.97 -4.21 -4.71
C HIS A 27 9.30 -3.65 -5.99
N PHE A 28 10.00 -3.69 -7.12
CA PHE A 28 9.48 -3.26 -8.41
C PHE A 28 9.32 -4.45 -9.36
N PHE A 29 8.37 -4.35 -10.28
CA PHE A 29 8.34 -5.14 -11.51
C PHE A 29 8.88 -4.28 -12.65
N ILE A 30 9.58 -4.92 -13.60
CA ILE A 30 10.04 -4.25 -14.82
C ILE A 30 9.09 -4.64 -15.95
N ILE A 31 8.27 -3.68 -16.40
CA ILE A 31 7.34 -3.88 -17.52
C ILE A 31 7.74 -2.92 -18.64
N SER A 32 8.10 -3.45 -19.81
CA SER A 32 8.56 -2.67 -20.96
C SER A 32 9.69 -1.67 -20.63
N GLY A 33 10.64 -2.10 -19.77
CA GLY A 33 11.76 -1.29 -19.32
C GLY A 33 11.43 -0.21 -18.28
N ARG A 34 10.22 -0.21 -17.70
CA ARG A 34 9.80 0.71 -16.64
C ARG A 34 9.63 -0.01 -15.32
N LYS A 35 10.12 0.58 -14.22
CA LYS A 35 9.91 0.08 -12.86
C LYS A 35 8.51 0.47 -12.37
N ILE A 36 7.73 -0.51 -11.96
CA ILE A 36 6.38 -0.34 -11.41
C ILE A 36 6.36 -0.92 -10.00
N CYS A 37 5.85 -0.18 -9.02
CA CYS A 37 5.78 -0.65 -7.64
C CYS A 37 4.90 -1.91 -7.55
N ARG A 38 5.48 -3.04 -7.11
CA ARG A 38 4.76 -4.31 -6.92
C ARG A 38 3.58 -4.13 -5.96
N GLY A 39 3.76 -3.33 -4.92
CA GLY A 39 2.70 -3.00 -3.95
C GLY A 39 1.49 -2.37 -4.64
N CYS A 40 1.69 -1.26 -5.34
CA CYS A 40 0.60 -0.57 -6.02
C CYS A 40 -0.09 -1.45 -7.08
N LEU A 41 0.68 -2.22 -7.85
CA LEU A 41 0.14 -3.09 -8.90
C LEU A 41 -0.67 -4.28 -8.35
N THR A 42 -0.50 -4.62 -7.07
CA THR A 42 -1.26 -5.72 -6.45
C THR A 42 -2.38 -5.22 -5.54
N VAL A 43 -2.12 -4.20 -4.72
CA VAL A 43 -3.09 -3.64 -3.75
C VAL A 43 -4.24 -2.90 -4.44
N TYR A 44 -3.96 -2.00 -5.39
CA TYR A 44 -5.03 -1.17 -5.97
C TYR A 44 -5.95 -1.96 -6.90
N PRO A 45 -5.45 -2.79 -7.83
CA PRO A 45 -6.33 -3.61 -8.64
C PRO A 45 -7.16 -4.60 -7.81
N SER A 46 -6.59 -5.20 -6.76
CA SER A 46 -7.37 -6.09 -5.89
C SER A 46 -8.42 -5.33 -5.09
N ALA A 47 -8.12 -4.13 -4.58
CA ALA A 47 -9.10 -3.29 -3.90
C ALA A 47 -10.26 -2.91 -4.82
N ILE A 48 -9.97 -2.47 -6.05
CA ILE A 48 -11.00 -2.12 -7.03
C ILE A 48 -11.85 -3.35 -7.37
N ALA A 49 -11.22 -4.49 -7.67
CA ALA A 49 -11.95 -5.72 -8.02
C ALA A 49 -12.87 -6.18 -6.88
N VAL A 50 -12.38 -6.22 -5.64
CA VAL A 50 -13.20 -6.60 -4.48
C VAL A 50 -14.33 -5.59 -4.26
N PHE A 51 -14.05 -4.28 -4.34
CA PHE A 51 -15.06 -3.24 -4.17
C PHE A 51 -16.19 -3.38 -5.20
N LEU A 52 -15.86 -3.59 -6.47
CA LEU A 52 -16.85 -3.84 -7.53
C LEU A 52 -17.68 -5.10 -7.24
N VAL A 53 -17.06 -6.19 -6.78
CA VAL A 53 -17.78 -7.41 -6.41
C VAL A 53 -18.75 -7.17 -5.25
N LEU A 54 -18.33 -6.44 -4.20
CA LEU A 54 -19.20 -6.08 -3.08
C LEU A 54 -20.42 -5.27 -3.53
N MET A 55 -20.21 -4.29 -4.42
CA MET A 55 -21.31 -3.50 -4.98
C MET A 55 -22.24 -4.34 -5.86
N LEU A 56 -21.71 -5.21 -6.72
CA LEU A 56 -22.50 -6.07 -7.60
C LEU A 56 -23.35 -7.07 -6.81
N LEU A 57 -22.85 -7.55 -5.68
CA LEU A 57 -23.56 -8.48 -4.79
C LEU A 57 -24.49 -7.76 -3.79
N GLY A 58 -24.49 -6.43 -3.76
CA GLY A 58 -25.28 -5.64 -2.81
C GLY A 58 -24.87 -5.87 -1.35
N ILE A 59 -23.60 -6.14 -1.07
CA ILE A 59 -23.11 -6.33 0.30
C ILE A 59 -22.85 -4.96 0.91
N ASP A 60 -23.70 -4.56 1.85
CA ASP A 60 -23.72 -3.23 2.47
C ASP A 60 -23.80 -3.25 4.01
N ASP A 61 -23.97 -4.41 4.64
CA ASP A 61 -24.02 -4.53 6.10
C ASP A 61 -22.73 -4.03 6.77
N PHE A 62 -22.85 -2.93 7.50
CA PHE A 62 -21.73 -2.23 8.13
C PHE A 62 -20.92 -3.13 9.07
N TRP A 63 -21.57 -3.86 9.98
CA TRP A 63 -20.88 -4.65 10.99
C TRP A 63 -20.11 -5.81 10.40
N THR A 64 -20.67 -6.48 9.40
CA THR A 64 -19.99 -7.55 8.66
C THR A 64 -18.78 -7.01 7.91
N LEU A 65 -18.93 -5.90 7.17
CA LEU A 65 -17.85 -5.31 6.40
C LEU A 65 -16.72 -4.78 7.29
N PHE A 66 -17.06 -4.02 8.33
CA PHE A 66 -16.10 -3.45 9.27
C PHE A 66 -15.41 -4.53 10.10
N GLY A 67 -16.16 -5.51 10.60
CA GLY A 67 -15.62 -6.65 11.34
C GLY A 67 -14.66 -7.49 10.49
N ALA A 68 -15.03 -7.80 9.25
CA ALA A 68 -14.17 -8.51 8.31
C ALA A 68 -12.89 -7.70 7.98
N ALA A 69 -13.02 -6.39 7.72
CA ALA A 69 -11.88 -5.52 7.49
C ALA A 69 -10.92 -5.51 8.68
N PHE A 70 -11.45 -5.39 9.90
CA PHE A 70 -10.67 -5.37 11.14
C PHE A 70 -9.92 -6.69 11.37
N VAL A 71 -10.61 -7.83 11.28
CA VAL A 71 -9.99 -9.15 11.45
C VAL A 71 -8.89 -9.37 10.41
N LEU A 72 -9.17 -9.08 9.13
CA LEU A 72 -8.16 -9.20 8.07
C LEU A 72 -6.99 -8.25 8.30
N PHE A 73 -7.21 -7.04 8.82
CA PHE A 73 -6.15 -6.09 9.15
C PHE A 73 -5.24 -6.62 10.27
N MET A 74 -5.81 -7.26 11.30
CA MET A 74 -5.03 -7.89 12.36
C MET A 74 -4.18 -9.04 11.81
N ILE A 75 -4.76 -9.90 10.96
CA ILE A 75 -4.03 -10.99 10.29
C ILE A 75 -2.94 -10.40 9.36
N ASN A 76 -3.23 -9.33 8.62
CA ASN A 76 -2.25 -8.67 7.75
C ASN A 76 -1.10 -8.10 8.58
N SER A 77 -1.36 -7.58 9.76
CA SER A 77 -0.33 -6.99 10.62
C SER A 77 0.69 -8.00 11.14
N LEU A 78 0.30 -9.28 11.30
CA LEU A 78 1.21 -10.37 11.67
C LEU A 78 2.34 -10.59 10.64
N ARG A 79 2.19 -10.08 9.42
CA ARG A 79 3.24 -10.09 8.40
C ARG A 79 4.58 -9.52 8.90
N ILE A 80 4.57 -8.65 9.91
CA ILE A 80 5.79 -8.05 10.47
C ILE A 80 6.69 -9.12 11.13
N LEU A 81 6.12 -10.24 11.56
CA LEU A 81 6.79 -11.31 12.31
C LEU A 81 7.30 -12.46 11.44
N ILE A 82 6.99 -12.47 10.14
CA ILE A 82 7.24 -13.61 9.24
C ILE A 82 8.26 -13.19 8.18
N ASP A 83 9.30 -14.00 7.96
CA ASP A 83 10.19 -13.89 6.80
C ASP A 83 9.46 -14.31 5.53
N ARG A 84 9.46 -13.45 4.50
CA ARG A 84 8.52 -13.57 3.38
C ARG A 84 9.19 -13.84 2.07
N SER A 85 8.71 -14.88 1.39
CA SER A 85 8.95 -15.07 -0.03
C SER A 85 8.22 -14.00 -0.86
N LYS A 86 8.62 -13.86 -2.14
CA LYS A 86 7.95 -12.96 -3.10
C LYS A 86 6.45 -13.27 -3.24
N ALA A 87 6.08 -14.55 -3.25
CA ALA A 87 4.70 -14.99 -3.36
C ALA A 87 3.87 -14.58 -2.13
N MET A 88 4.39 -14.78 -0.91
CA MET A 88 3.72 -14.35 0.32
C MET A 88 3.47 -12.84 0.34
N ASN A 89 4.40 -12.03 -0.18
CA ASN A 89 4.19 -10.59 -0.30
C ASN A 89 3.03 -10.23 -1.24
N ILE A 90 2.81 -10.98 -2.33
CA ILE A 90 1.68 -10.76 -3.23
C ILE A 90 0.36 -11.08 -2.49
N ILE A 91 0.29 -12.21 -1.76
CA ILE A 91 -0.90 -12.58 -0.98
C ILE A 91 -1.23 -11.51 0.06
N PHE A 92 -0.24 -11.03 0.83
CA PHE A 92 -0.46 -9.96 1.80
C PHE A 92 -0.88 -8.64 1.15
N ASN A 93 -0.44 -8.35 -0.06
CA ASN A 93 -0.87 -7.17 -0.79
C ASN A 93 -2.30 -7.30 -1.31
N ILE A 94 -2.69 -8.47 -1.84
CA ILE A 94 -4.07 -8.74 -2.24
C ILE A 94 -4.99 -8.56 -1.02
N MET A 95 -4.64 -9.19 0.11
CA MET A 95 -5.39 -9.07 1.36
C MET A 95 -5.46 -7.61 1.85
N LEU A 96 -4.39 -6.82 1.69
CA LEU A 96 -4.41 -5.39 2.01
C LEU A 96 -5.37 -4.61 1.11
N GLY A 97 -5.47 -4.96 -0.18
CA GLY A 97 -6.48 -4.38 -1.07
C GLY A 97 -7.89 -4.80 -0.69
N THR A 98 -8.11 -6.05 -0.29
CA THR A 98 -9.41 -6.52 0.26
C THR A 98 -9.81 -5.72 1.49
N ILE A 99 -8.89 -5.51 2.44
CA ILE A 99 -9.13 -4.68 3.63
C ILE A 99 -9.52 -3.26 3.22
N LEU A 100 -8.83 -2.66 2.26
CA LEU A 100 -9.14 -1.33 1.77
C LEU A 100 -10.56 -1.25 1.18
N ALA A 101 -10.94 -2.21 0.34
CA ALA A 101 -12.27 -2.29 -0.26
C ALA A 101 -13.38 -2.43 0.80
N LEU A 102 -13.21 -3.38 1.73
CA LEU A 102 -14.16 -3.58 2.83
C LEU A 102 -14.28 -2.34 3.72
N THR A 103 -13.15 -1.70 4.02
CA THR A 103 -13.13 -0.47 4.83
C THR A 103 -13.88 0.67 4.14
N ILE A 104 -13.65 0.88 2.84
CA ILE A 104 -14.36 1.90 2.06
C ILE A 104 -15.86 1.61 2.05
N GLN A 105 -16.25 0.37 1.73
CA GLN A 105 -17.66 -0.03 1.69
C GLN A 105 -18.34 0.14 3.05
N ALA A 106 -17.67 -0.24 4.15
CA ALA A 106 -18.16 -0.04 5.51
C ALA A 106 -18.34 1.44 5.85
N ILE A 107 -17.38 2.30 5.48
CA ILE A 107 -17.45 3.75 5.72
C ILE A 107 -18.66 4.39 5.03
N LEU A 108 -18.96 3.94 3.80
CA LEU A 108 -20.11 4.43 3.02
C LEU A 108 -21.45 4.09 3.67
N HIS A 109 -21.54 2.93 4.35
CA HIS A 109 -22.76 2.43 4.99
C HIS A 109 -22.73 2.56 6.53
N CYS A 110 -21.80 3.36 7.06
CA CYS A 110 -21.66 3.56 8.49
C CYS A 110 -22.90 4.27 9.08
N PRO A 111 -23.52 3.75 10.15
CA PRO A 111 -24.60 4.41 10.87
C PRO A 111 -24.19 5.80 11.38
N ASP A 112 -25.10 6.77 11.33
CA ASP A 112 -24.80 8.17 11.64
C ASP A 112 -24.25 8.37 13.05
N GLU A 113 -24.79 7.63 14.02
CA GLU A 113 -24.36 7.64 15.41
C GLU A 113 -22.91 7.15 15.62
N LEU A 114 -22.37 6.36 14.69
CA LEU A 114 -21.02 5.79 14.78
C LEU A 114 -19.97 6.58 13.99
N LYS A 115 -20.38 7.44 13.05
CA LYS A 115 -19.44 8.17 12.16
C LYS A 115 -18.39 8.96 12.92
N ILE A 116 -18.78 9.62 14.01
CA ILE A 116 -17.88 10.44 14.83
C ILE A 116 -16.77 9.63 15.50
N VAL A 117 -16.97 8.33 15.72
CA VAL A 117 -15.98 7.43 16.32
C VAL A 117 -15.20 6.69 15.23
N ILE A 118 -15.90 6.12 14.25
CA ILE A 118 -15.33 5.23 13.24
C ILE A 118 -14.43 5.99 12.25
N TYR A 119 -14.84 7.18 11.80
CA TYR A 119 -14.06 7.90 10.80
C TYR A 119 -12.68 8.34 11.35
N PRO A 120 -12.59 9.00 12.53
CA PRO A 120 -11.30 9.28 13.14
C PRO A 120 -10.50 8.01 13.42
N PHE A 121 -11.13 6.93 13.90
CA PHE A 121 -10.44 5.66 14.16
C PHE A 121 -9.75 5.11 12.90
N VAL A 122 -10.46 5.04 11.77
CA VAL A 122 -9.89 4.53 10.51
C VAL A 122 -8.77 5.45 10.01
N VAL A 123 -8.99 6.77 10.04
CA VAL A 123 -8.01 7.76 9.59
C VAL A 123 -6.73 7.68 10.43
N LEU A 124 -6.86 7.67 11.76
CA LEU A 124 -5.73 7.55 12.68
C LEU A 124 -4.98 6.24 12.49
N SER A 125 -5.71 5.13 12.30
CA SER A 125 -5.11 3.82 12.03
C SER A 125 -4.32 3.81 10.71
N ALA A 126 -4.86 4.43 9.66
CA ALA A 126 -4.18 4.58 8.38
C ALA A 126 -2.91 5.44 8.51
N PHE A 127 -2.98 6.59 9.19
CA PHE A 127 -1.83 7.44 9.46
C PHE A 127 -0.76 6.74 10.29
N ALA A 128 -1.15 6.05 11.37
CA ALA A 128 -0.23 5.28 12.19
C ALA A 128 0.48 4.19 11.37
N PHE A 129 -0.28 3.45 10.55
CA PHE A 129 0.28 2.41 9.69
C PHE A 129 1.26 2.96 8.66
N MET A 130 0.90 4.05 7.97
CA MET A 130 1.77 4.72 7.01
C MET A 130 3.01 5.30 7.70
N GLY A 131 2.85 5.92 8.87
CA GLY A 131 3.93 6.49 9.67
C GLY A 131 4.94 5.44 10.13
N ILE A 132 4.49 4.30 10.65
CA ILE A 132 5.36 3.20 11.07
C ILE A 132 6.17 2.67 9.87
N ARG A 133 5.53 2.47 8.71
CA ARG A 133 6.23 2.01 7.51
C ARG A 133 7.23 3.04 6.99
N GLY A 134 6.83 4.31 6.93
CA GLY A 134 7.68 5.40 6.50
C GLY A 134 8.89 5.56 7.43
N TRP A 135 8.70 5.44 8.73
CA TRP A 135 9.80 5.47 9.69
C TRP A 135 10.77 4.29 9.48
N LYS A 136 10.27 3.05 9.35
CA LYS A 136 11.13 1.89 9.05
C LYS A 136 11.95 2.09 7.78
N LEU A 137 11.33 2.65 6.73
CA LEU A 137 12.02 2.99 5.49
C LEU A 137 13.15 4.01 5.72
N LEU A 138 12.88 5.08 6.46
CA LEU A 138 13.88 6.11 6.77
C LEU A 138 15.02 5.54 7.61
N LEU A 139 14.74 4.67 8.59
CA LEU A 139 15.77 3.98 9.38
C LEU A 139 16.66 3.11 8.49
N SER A 140 16.07 2.36 7.56
CA SER A 140 16.84 1.61 6.57
C SER A 140 17.71 2.53 5.72
N CYS A 141 17.16 3.65 5.23
CA CYS A 141 17.90 4.63 4.43
C CYS A 141 19.09 5.24 5.19
N LYS A 142 18.92 5.60 6.47
CA LYS A 142 19.99 6.16 7.32
C LYS A 142 21.20 5.23 7.47
N LYS A 143 21.02 3.92 7.33
CA LYS A 143 22.11 2.92 7.36
C LYS A 143 22.83 2.74 6.02
N CYS A 144 22.41 3.45 4.97
CA CYS A 144 23.01 3.33 3.64
C CYS A 144 24.27 4.22 3.53
N PRO A 145 25.38 3.72 2.96
CA PRO A 145 26.58 4.55 2.72
C PRO A 145 26.27 5.82 1.89
N ASP A 146 25.34 5.72 0.94
CA ASP A 146 24.91 6.83 0.07
C ASP A 146 23.86 7.76 0.70
N TYR A 147 23.52 7.59 1.98
CA TYR A 147 22.52 8.42 2.66
C TYR A 147 22.87 9.91 2.64
N ARG A 148 24.17 10.25 2.63
CA ARG A 148 24.64 11.65 2.55
C ARG A 148 24.17 12.37 1.27
N ASN A 149 23.86 11.62 0.23
CA ASN A 149 23.34 12.13 -1.04
C ASN A 149 21.81 12.10 -1.11
N PHE A 150 21.10 11.83 -0.01
CA PHE A 150 19.64 11.85 0.02
C PHE A 150 19.12 13.30 -0.12
N PRO A 151 18.10 13.58 -0.95
CA PRO A 151 17.24 12.65 -1.69
C PRO A 151 17.72 12.30 -3.10
N ALA A 152 18.86 12.83 -3.58
CA ALA A 152 19.34 12.57 -4.93
C ALA A 152 19.61 11.07 -5.18
N CYS A 153 20.17 10.36 -4.20
CA CYS A 153 20.39 8.91 -4.30
C CYS A 153 19.09 8.10 -4.42
N ALA A 154 17.95 8.64 -3.99
CA ALA A 154 16.65 7.98 -4.01
C ALA A 154 15.95 8.02 -5.38
N ARG A 155 16.43 8.85 -6.32
CA ARG A 155 15.80 9.05 -7.64
C ARG A 155 16.28 8.06 -8.72
N GLY A 156 17.20 7.16 -8.38
CA GLY A 156 17.88 6.33 -9.39
C GLY A 156 18.87 7.16 -10.22
N LYS A 157 19.88 6.51 -10.81
CA LYS A 157 20.72 7.09 -11.86
C LYS A 157 20.19 6.61 -13.20
#